data_AF-A0A914XTU4-F1
#
_entry.id   AF-A0A914XTU4-F1
#
_cell.length_a   1.000
_cell.length_b   1.000
_cell.length_c   1.000
_cell.angle_alpha   90.00
_cell.angle_beta   90.00
_cell.angle_gamma   90.00
#
_symmetry.space_group_name_H-M   'P 1'
#
loop_
_entity.id
_entity.type
_entity.pdbx_description
1 polymer ?
#
loop_
_entity_poly.entity_id
_entity_poly.type
_entity_poly.pdbx_seq_one_letter_code
_entity_poly.pdbx_strand_id
1 'polypeptide(L)'
;MTPCEKETVVKTVKKYLKGKVLAVGDGANDVPMIQSADVGIGISGQEGLQAVMASDFALARFKFLKKLLLVHGHWFYYRLANVLLYFLYKNAMFVFVLYWAQFYSGFSANGIMDP
;
A
#
# COMPACT_ATOMS: atom_id res chain seq x y z
N MET A 1 9.87 28.24 2.98
CA MET A 1 9.84 27.00 3.78
C MET A 1 11.04 26.17 3.37
N THR A 2 11.87 25.77 4.32
CA THR A 2 13.01 24.91 4.03
C THR A 2 12.55 23.47 3.79
N PRO A 3 13.28 22.65 3.00
CA PRO A 3 12.91 21.25 2.76
C PRO A 3 12.73 20.44 4.06
N CYS A 4 13.58 20.69 5.07
CA CYS A 4 13.52 20.04 6.37
C CYS A 4 12.27 20.41 7.18
N GLU A 5 11.78 21.65 7.07
CA GLU A 5 10.54 22.07 7.73
C GLU A 5 9.34 21.31 7.16
N LYS A 6 9.25 21.17 5.83
CA LYS A 6 8.17 20.42 5.18
C LYS A 6 8.13 18.96 5.62
N GLU A 7 9.29 18.32 5.70
CA GLU A 7 9.43 16.95 6.20
C GLU A 7 8.98 16.82 7.67
N THR A 8 9.37 17.77 8.52
CA THR A 8 9.01 17.77 9.93
C THR A 8 7.50 17.88 10.12
N VAL A 9 6.81 18.68 9.30
CA VAL A 9 5.35 18.78 9.31
C VAL A 9 4.71 17.42 8.96
N VAL A 10 5.19 16.74 7.93
CA VAL A 10 4.68 15.40 7.53
C VAL A 10 4.86 14.39 8.66
N LYS A 11 6.06 14.32 9.24
CA LYS A 11 6.36 13.42 10.39
C LYS A 11 5.47 13.71 11.59
N THR A 12 5.21 15.00 11.86
CA THR A 12 4.34 15.44 12.95
C THR A 12 2.91 15.00 12.71
N VAL A 13 2.35 15.28 11.54
CA VAL A 13 0.99 14.86 11.14
C VAL A 13 0.83 13.35 11.25
N LYS A 14 1.82 12.59 10.75
CA LYS A 14 1.83 11.12 10.82
C LYS A 14 1.78 10.61 12.26
N LYS A 15 2.54 11.24 13.17
CA LYS A 15 2.58 10.90 14.59
C LYS A 15 1.25 11.18 15.31
N TYR A 16 0.61 12.31 15.01
CA TYR A 16 -0.59 12.76 15.74
C TYR A 16 -1.90 12.23 15.17
N LEU A 17 -2.10 12.23 13.85
CA LEU A 17 -3.36 11.81 13.25
C LEU A 17 -3.52 10.28 13.14
N LYS A 18 -2.43 9.50 13.30
CA LYS A 18 -2.40 8.03 13.10
C LYS A 18 -3.01 7.54 11.77
N GLY A 19 -3.21 8.45 10.82
CA GLY A 19 -3.73 8.18 9.48
C GLY A 19 -2.62 7.90 8.48
N LYS A 20 -3.03 7.59 7.25
CA LYS A 20 -2.11 7.53 6.11
C LYS A 20 -1.89 8.93 5.55
N VAL A 21 -0.63 9.31 5.40
CA VAL A 21 -0.25 10.63 4.87
C VAL A 21 0.23 10.48 3.44
N LEU A 22 -0.33 11.29 2.55
CA LEU A 22 0.09 11.38 1.15
C LEU A 22 0.70 12.76 0.92
N ALA A 23 1.90 12.79 0.33
CA ALA A 23 2.60 14.01 -0.03
C ALA A 23 2.69 14.14 -1.56
N VAL A 24 2.52 15.36 -2.06
CA VAL A 24 2.64 15.69 -3.48
C VAL A 24 3.68 16.79 -3.63
N GLY A 25 4.60 16.64 -4.59
CA GLY A 25 5.56 17.69 -4.92
C GLY A 25 6.05 17.60 -6.36
N ASP A 26 6.65 18.68 -6.85
CA ASP A 26 7.09 18.86 -8.23
C ASP A 26 8.60 19.13 -8.34
N GLY A 27 9.21 19.71 -7.31
CA GLY A 27 10.61 20.09 -7.29
C GLY A 27 11.51 19.33 -6.31
N ALA A 28 12.82 19.55 -6.43
CA ALA A 28 13.87 19.04 -5.55
C ALA A 28 13.61 19.31 -4.05
N ASN A 29 13.03 20.47 -3.77
CA ASN A 29 12.74 20.94 -2.41
C ASN A 29 11.67 20.11 -1.69
N ASP A 30 10.87 19.35 -2.45
CA ASP A 30 9.80 18.51 -1.91
C ASP A 30 10.23 17.05 -1.74
N VAL A 31 11.42 16.67 -2.21
CA VAL A 31 11.93 15.29 -2.10
C VAL A 31 11.91 14.78 -0.64
N PRO A 32 12.39 15.53 0.38
CA PRO A 32 12.33 15.07 1.78
C PRO A 32 10.88 14.93 2.30
N MET A 33 9.97 15.80 1.84
CA MET A 33 8.54 15.74 2.19
C MET A 33 7.87 14.50 1.58
N ILE A 34 8.16 14.21 0.31
CA ILE A 34 7.63 13.06 -0.43
C ILE A 34 8.12 11.75 0.21
N GLN A 35 9.40 11.65 0.54
CA GLN A 35 10.01 10.44 1.12
C GLN A 35 9.56 10.14 2.56
N SER A 36 9.13 11.16 3.31
CA SER A 36 8.67 10.99 4.69
C SER A 36 7.18 10.61 4.80
N ALA A 37 6.41 10.76 3.72
CA ALA A 37 5.01 10.38 3.66
C ALA A 37 4.82 8.85 3.55
N ASP A 38 3.59 8.36 3.72
CA ASP A 38 3.28 6.94 3.45
C ASP A 38 3.15 6.66 1.96
N VAL A 39 2.72 7.66 1.19
CA VAL A 39 2.64 7.61 -0.27
C VAL A 39 3.15 8.93 -0.82
N GLY A 40 4.19 8.86 -1.65
CA GLY A 40 4.78 9.99 -2.33
C GLY A 40 4.32 10.12 -3.78
N ILE A 41 3.89 11.32 -4.19
CA ILE A 41 3.48 11.59 -5.58
C ILE A 41 4.30 12.74 -6.16
N GLY A 42 5.01 12.45 -7.23
CA GLY A 42 5.79 13.42 -7.99
C GLY A 42 4.98 13.95 -9.17
N ILE A 43 4.90 15.26 -9.33
CA ILE A 43 4.34 15.89 -10.53
C ILE A 43 5.49 16.19 -11.49
N SER A 44 5.38 15.68 -12.72
CA SER A 44 6.33 16.00 -13.79
C SER A 44 6.09 17.44 -14.27
N GLY A 45 7.04 18.33 -13.98
CA GLY A 45 7.01 19.74 -14.34
C GLY A 45 8.30 20.21 -15.01
N GLN A 46 8.38 21.51 -15.31
CA GLN A 46 9.59 22.10 -15.90
C GLN A 46 10.74 22.31 -14.90
N GLU A 47 10.45 22.22 -13.59
CA GLU A 47 11.44 22.44 -12.52
C GLU A 47 12.38 21.24 -12.29
N GLY A 48 12.17 20.15 -13.01
CA GLY A 48 13.06 18.98 -13.01
C GLY A 48 12.35 17.67 -12.66
N LEU A 49 13.03 16.55 -12.90
CA LEU A 49 12.50 15.20 -12.69
C LEU A 49 12.79 14.65 -11.28
N GLN A 50 13.41 15.44 -10.40
CA GLN A 50 13.93 14.97 -9.12
C GLN A 50 12.81 14.51 -8.16
N ALA A 51 11.72 15.27 -8.05
CA ALA A 51 10.54 14.87 -7.26
C ALA A 51 9.90 13.60 -7.80
N VAL A 52 9.83 13.47 -9.13
CA VAL A 52 9.28 12.31 -9.82
C VAL A 52 10.10 11.05 -9.54
N MET A 53 11.42 11.15 -9.63
CA MET A 53 12.34 10.05 -9.37
C MET A 53 12.34 9.59 -7.90
N ALA A 54 12.03 10.49 -6.97
CA ALA A 54 11.97 10.19 -5.55
C ALA A 54 10.57 9.81 -5.05
N SER A 55 9.56 9.75 -5.94
CA SER A 55 8.17 9.47 -5.60
C SER A 55 7.73 8.06 -5.96
N ASP A 56 6.71 7.53 -5.27
CA ASP A 56 6.11 6.23 -5.59
C ASP A 56 5.29 6.29 -6.89
N PHE A 57 4.62 7.42 -7.13
CA PHE A 57 3.82 7.64 -8.33
C PHE A 57 4.18 8.95 -9.03
N ALA A 58 4.44 8.84 -10.34
CA ALA A 58 4.66 9.97 -11.22
C ALA A 58 3.35 10.39 -11.92
N LEU A 59 2.94 11.65 -11.78
CA LEU A 59 1.80 12.21 -12.50
C LEU A 59 2.26 13.34 -13.41
N ALA A 60 1.74 13.40 -14.65
CA ALA A 60 2.08 14.50 -15.56
C ALA A 60 1.45 15.84 -15.13
N ARG A 61 0.30 15.82 -14.44
CA ARG A 61 -0.42 17.01 -13.95
C ARG A 61 -1.24 16.66 -12.73
N PHE A 62 -1.46 17.63 -11.85
CA PHE A 62 -2.24 17.45 -10.61
C PHE A 62 -3.67 16.93 -10.84
N LYS A 63 -4.31 17.25 -11.97
CA LYS A 63 -5.68 16.79 -12.29
C LYS A 63 -5.85 15.26 -12.29
N PHE A 64 -4.77 14.51 -12.54
CA PHE A 64 -4.81 13.05 -12.57
C PHE A 64 -4.85 12.43 -11.16
N LEU A 65 -4.46 13.20 -10.13
CA LEU A 65 -4.47 12.75 -8.74
C LEU A 65 -5.86 12.31 -8.29
N LYS A 66 -6.90 13.04 -8.71
CA LYS A 66 -8.30 12.69 -8.42
C LYS A 66 -8.65 11.29 -8.92
N LYS A 67 -8.27 10.97 -10.16
CA LYS A 67 -8.56 9.66 -10.77
C LYS A 67 -7.69 8.55 -10.15
N LEU A 68 -6.44 8.87 -9.80
CA LEU A 68 -5.56 7.93 -9.12
C LEU A 68 -6.13 7.52 -7.76
N LEU A 69 -6.52 8.49 -6.92
CA LEU A 69 -7.00 8.18 -5.57
C LEU A 69 -8.41 7.59 -5.56
N LEU A 70 -9.37 8.26 -6.22
CA LEU A 70 -10.78 7.88 -6.08
C LEU A 70 -11.14 6.62 -6.87
N VAL A 71 -10.51 6.39 -8.02
CA VAL A 71 -10.81 5.20 -8.85
C VAL A 71 -9.81 4.09 -8.53
N HIS A 72 -8.52 4.33 -8.76
CA HIS A 72 -7.51 3.28 -8.64
C HIS A 72 -7.25 2.92 -7.18
N GLY A 73 -7.15 3.91 -6.29
CA GLY A 73 -6.98 3.68 -4.85
C GLY A 73 -8.12 2.86 -4.26
N HIS A 74 -9.37 3.24 -4.56
CA HIS A 74 -10.54 2.50 -4.07
C HIS A 74 -10.62 1.07 -4.64
N TRP A 75 -10.43 0.89 -5.95
CA TRP A 75 -10.47 -0.43 -6.58
C TRP A 75 -9.35 -1.35 -6.09
N PHE A 76 -8.14 -0.82 -5.95
CA PHE A 76 -7.00 -1.59 -5.45
C PHE A 76 -7.25 -2.03 -4.01
N TYR A 77 -7.70 -1.12 -3.15
CA TYR A 77 -8.04 -1.45 -1.76
C TYR A 77 -9.10 -2.55 -1.67
N TYR A 78 -10.23 -2.40 -2.40
CA TYR A 78 -11.32 -3.37 -2.38
C TYR A 78 -10.88 -4.75 -2.90
N ARG A 79 -10.14 -4.79 -4.02
CA ARG A 79 -9.64 -6.05 -4.59
C ARG A 79 -8.64 -6.73 -3.67
N LEU A 80 -7.71 -5.98 -3.09
CA LEU A 80 -6.70 -6.53 -2.19
C LEU A 80 -7.35 -7.12 -0.93
N ALA A 81 -8.31 -6.41 -0.33
CA ALA A 81 -9.05 -6.91 0.82
C ALA A 81 -9.77 -8.24 0.50
N ASN A 82 -10.44 -8.32 -0.64
CA ASN A 82 -11.14 -9.54 -1.06
C ASN A 82 -10.19 -10.70 -1.34
N VAL A 83 -9.05 -10.44 -1.99
CA VAL A 83 -8.03 -11.46 -2.26
C VAL A 83 -7.47 -12.01 -0.95
N LEU A 84 -7.16 -11.13 0.02
CA LEU A 84 -6.67 -11.55 1.33
C LEU A 84 -7.69 -12.39 2.09
N LEU A 85 -8.96 -11.97 2.12
CA LEU A 85 -10.02 -12.70 2.79
C LEU A 85 -10.27 -14.06 2.14
N TYR A 86 -10.29 -14.10 0.81
CA TYR A 86 -10.46 -15.35 0.07
C TYR A 86 -9.27 -16.30 0.24
N PHE A 87 -8.05 -15.75 0.26
CA PHE A 87 -6.83 -16.54 0.53
C PHE A 87 -6.88 -17.19 1.91
N LEU A 88 -7.22 -16.43 2.95
CA LEU A 88 -7.36 -16.98 4.30
C LEU A 88 -8.48 -18.02 4.37
N TYR A 89 -9.64 -17.72 3.78
CA TYR A 89 -10.79 -18.64 3.76
C TYR A 89 -10.44 -19.97 3.09
N LYS A 90 -9.86 -19.93 1.88
CA LYS A 90 -9.52 -21.14 1.11
C LYS A 90 -8.48 -21.99 1.82
N ASN A 91 -7.42 -21.37 2.35
CA ASN A 91 -6.38 -22.10 3.09
C ASN A 91 -6.91 -22.67 4.40
N ALA A 92 -7.70 -21.90 5.16
CA ALA A 92 -8.31 -22.39 6.40
C ALA A 92 -9.25 -23.58 6.15
N MET A 93 -10.09 -23.52 5.11
CA MET A 93 -10.95 -24.64 4.72
C MET A 93 -10.14 -25.89 4.33
N PHE A 94 -9.07 -25.72 3.56
CA PHE A 94 -8.19 -26.82 3.18
C PHE A 94 -7.56 -27.50 4.41
N VAL A 95 -6.98 -26.71 5.32
CA VAL A 95 -6.41 -27.22 6.57
C VAL A 95 -7.48 -27.85 7.46
N PHE A 96 -8.68 -27.29 7.51
CA PHE A 96 -9.79 -27.81 8.31
C PHE A 96 -10.24 -29.20 7.85
N VAL A 97 -10.28 -29.45 6.53
CA VAL A 97 -10.60 -30.78 5.98
C VAL A 97 -9.52 -31.80 6.39
N LEU A 98 -8.24 -31.45 6.25
CA LEU A 98 -7.14 -32.31 6.67
C LEU A 98 -7.17 -32.58 8.19
N TYR A 99 -7.45 -31.55 8.99
CA TYR A 99 -7.60 -31.67 10.44
C TYR A 99 -8.75 -32.60 10.82
N TRP A 100 -9.91 -32.46 10.17
CA TRP A 100 -11.07 -33.30 10.44
C TRP A 100 -10.83 -34.77 10.07
N ALA A 101 -10.16 -35.00 8.94
CA ALA A 101 -9.74 -36.33 8.50
C ALA A 101 -8.86 -37.07 9.52
N GLN A 102 -8.01 -36.35 10.26
CA GLN A 102 -7.14 -36.95 11.27
C GLN A 102 -7.90 -37.61 12.42
N PHE A 103 -9.12 -37.16 12.75
CA PHE A 103 -9.94 -37.83 13.78
C PHE A 103 -10.28 -39.27 13.40
N TYR A 104 -10.52 -39.55 12.12
CA TYR A 104 -10.81 -40.90 11.62
C TYR A 104 -9.56 -41.77 11.48
N SER A 105 -8.38 -41.15 11.39
CA SER A 105 -7.09 -41.83 11.25
C SER A 105 -6.32 -41.93 12.58
N GLY A 106 -6.89 -41.49 13.70
CA GLY A 106 -6.21 -41.51 15.00
C GLY A 106 -4.96 -40.63 15.06
N PHE A 107 -4.93 -39.52 14.31
CA PHE A 107 -3.78 -38.61 14.19
C PHE A 107 -2.49 -39.24 13.64
N SER A 108 -2.60 -40.29 12.83
CA SER A 108 -1.45 -40.94 12.18
C SER A 108 -0.78 -40.14 11.06
N ALA A 109 -1.28 -38.92 10.75
CA ALA A 109 -0.81 -38.04 9.68
C ALA A 109 -0.89 -38.66 8.26
N ASN A 110 -1.80 -39.62 8.05
CA ASN A 110 -2.06 -40.17 6.73
C ASN A 110 -2.67 -39.10 5.80
N GLY A 111 -2.07 -38.90 4.63
CA GLY A 111 -2.58 -37.98 3.61
C GLY A 111 -3.81 -38.57 2.92
N ILE A 112 -4.94 -37.85 2.97
CA ILE A 112 -6.15 -38.18 2.20
C ILE A 112 -6.08 -37.62 0.77
N MET A 113 -5.30 -36.56 0.57
CA MET A 113 -5.08 -35.95 -0.74
C MET A 113 -3.82 -36.52 -1.36
N ASP A 114 -3.90 -36.89 -2.63
CA ASP A 114 -2.73 -37.22 -3.44
C ASP A 114 -1.80 -35.98 -3.58
N PRO A 115 -0.47 -36.18 -3.63
CA PRO A 115 0.52 -35.10 -3.71
C PRO A 115 0.48 -34.30 -5.03
#